data_AF-A0A6V6Z437-F1
#
_entry.id   AF-A0A6V6Z437-F1
#
_cell.length_a   1.000
_cell.length_b   1.000
_cell.length_c   1.000
_cell.angle_alpha   90.00
_cell.angle_beta   90.00
_cell.angle_gamma   90.00
#
_symmetry.space_group_name_H-M   'P 1'
#
loop_
_entity.id
_entity.type
_entity.pdbx_description
1 polymer ?
#
loop_
_entity_poly.entity_id
_entity_poly.type
_entity_poly.pdbx_seq_one_letter_code
_entity_poly.pdbx_strand_id
1 'polypeptide(L)'
;MTQQILFIIVILIGAFYARKYGRKAKSDIEKFQKCKANKEEYDKKLDYLNRNVFFGLENQNSGFDSESIKYFLEDDFKIILDRIEDLNLGVNGIEPWFDEEFYDVIVVEDWGNNPFDPNWYKKVFENLKEEKKNLLYAASYVVPLNLL
;
A
#
# COMPACT_ATOMS: atom_id res chain seq x y z
N MET A 1 62.66 4.91 -11.74
CA MET A 1 61.50 4.11 -12.23
C MET A 1 60.60 3.62 -11.09
N THR A 2 61.11 3.07 -10.00
CA THR A 2 60.30 2.50 -8.89
C THR A 2 59.40 3.49 -8.16
N GLN A 3 59.84 4.73 -7.89
CA GLN A 3 58.99 5.74 -7.24
C GLN A 3 57.79 6.18 -8.10
N GLN A 4 57.98 6.34 -9.42
CA GLN A 4 56.88 6.72 -10.32
C GLN A 4 55.79 5.63 -10.37
N ILE A 5 56.16 4.35 -10.32
CA ILE A 5 55.22 3.23 -10.28
C ILE A 5 54.39 3.25 -8.98
N LEU A 6 55.02 3.52 -7.83
CA LEU A 6 54.33 3.64 -6.54
C LEU A 6 53.29 4.77 -6.53
N PHE A 7 53.61 5.93 -7.10
CA PHE A 7 52.66 7.05 -7.21
C PHE A 7 51.42 6.68 -8.05
N ILE A 8 51.61 5.99 -9.17
CA ILE A 8 50.50 5.56 -10.04
C ILE A 8 49.57 4.59 -9.29
N ILE A 9 50.12 3.65 -8.51
CA ILE A 9 49.32 2.69 -7.72
C ILE A 9 48.42 3.43 -6.71
N VAL A 10 48.96 4.41 -5.98
CA VAL A 10 48.18 5.19 -5.00
C VAL A 10 47.05 5.96 -5.67
N ILE A 11 47.30 6.58 -6.84
CA ILE A 11 46.27 7.29 -7.61
C ILE A 11 45.16 6.33 -8.07
N LEU A 12 45.54 5.15 -8.58
CA LEU A 12 44.57 4.14 -9.04
C LEU A 12 43.72 3.61 -7.89
N ILE A 13 44.31 3.36 -6.72
CA ILE A 13 43.58 2.95 -5.51
C ILE A 13 42.62 4.06 -5.07
N GLY A 14 43.07 5.31 -5.01
CA GLY A 14 42.24 6.46 -4.66
C GLY A 14 41.06 6.64 -5.62
N ALA A 15 41.31 6.56 -6.92
CA ALA A 15 40.27 6.64 -7.95
C ALA A 15 39.28 5.47 -7.85
N PHE A 16 39.76 4.25 -7.59
CA PHE A 16 38.91 3.08 -7.38
C PHE A 16 37.98 3.25 -6.19
N TYR A 17 38.51 3.68 -5.04
CA TYR A 17 37.71 3.91 -3.84
C TYR A 17 36.71 5.06 -4.05
N ALA A 18 37.13 6.19 -4.62
CA ALA A 18 36.22 7.29 -4.96
C ALA A 18 35.08 6.82 -5.87
N ARG A 19 35.37 6.02 -6.90
CA ARG A 19 34.37 5.45 -7.80
C ARG A 19 33.43 4.45 -7.11
N LYS A 20 33.94 3.62 -6.20
CA LYS A 20 33.13 2.64 -5.45
C LYS A 20 32.17 3.35 -4.50
N TYR A 21 32.67 4.26 -3.67
CA TYR A 21 31.85 4.98 -2.70
C TYR A 21 30.92 5.99 -3.36
N GLY A 22 31.34 6.65 -4.45
CA GLY A 22 30.47 7.53 -5.23
C GLY A 22 29.27 6.79 -5.86
N ARG A 23 29.48 5.59 -6.40
CA ARG A 23 28.37 4.76 -6.93
C ARG A 23 27.40 4.32 -5.84
N LYS A 24 27.91 3.90 -4.67
CA LYS A 24 27.06 3.52 -3.53
C LYS A 24 26.22 4.72 -3.06
N ALA A 25 26.85 5.87 -2.84
CA ALA A 25 26.15 7.09 -2.42
C ALA A 25 25.04 7.49 -3.41
N LYS A 26 25.30 7.40 -4.72
CA LYS A 26 24.28 7.66 -5.75
C LYS A 26 23.09 6.69 -5.64
N SER A 27 23.36 5.40 -5.49
CA SER A 27 22.31 4.38 -5.34
C SER A 27 21.50 4.57 -4.06
N ASP A 28 22.15 4.95 -2.95
CA ASP A 28 21.47 5.22 -1.68
C ASP A 28 20.56 6.47 -1.78
N ILE A 29 21.02 7.52 -2.50
CA ILE A 29 20.21 8.72 -2.78
C ILE A 29 19.00 8.38 -3.66
N GLU A 30 19.20 7.62 -4.74
CA GLU A 30 18.11 7.18 -5.63
C GLU A 30 17.07 6.35 -4.87
N LYS A 31 17.52 5.43 -4.01
CA LYS A 31 16.64 4.66 -3.13
C LYS A 31 15.85 5.56 -2.17
N PHE A 32 16.52 6.53 -1.53
CA PHE A 32 15.87 7.47 -0.63
C PHE A 32 14.80 8.32 -1.34
N GLN A 33 15.12 8.87 -2.52
CA GLN A 33 14.18 9.65 -3.32
C GLN A 33 12.96 8.82 -3.72
N LYS A 34 13.16 7.56 -4.15
CA LYS A 34 12.08 6.63 -4.46
C LYS A 34 11.19 6.35 -3.24
N CYS A 35 11.79 6.04 -2.09
CA CYS A 35 11.04 5.82 -0.84
C CYS A 35 10.22 7.05 -0.43
N LYS A 36 10.80 8.25 -0.55
CA LYS A 36 10.13 9.51 -0.26
C LYS A 36 8.93 9.75 -1.18
N ALA A 37 9.12 9.56 -2.49
CA ALA A 37 8.04 9.71 -3.47
C ALA A 37 6.90 8.72 -3.21
N ASN A 38 7.22 7.45 -2.95
CA ASN A 38 6.22 6.43 -2.60
C ASN A 38 5.44 6.79 -1.33
N LYS A 39 6.11 7.34 -0.31
CA LYS A 39 5.45 7.79 0.93
C LYS A 39 4.50 8.96 0.68
N GLU A 40 4.92 9.93 -0.13
CA GLU A 40 4.09 11.09 -0.49
C GLU A 40 2.84 10.67 -1.28
N GLU A 41 2.99 9.75 -2.23
CA GLU A 41 1.86 9.18 -2.97
C GLU A 41 0.90 8.40 -2.05
N TYR A 42 1.45 7.60 -1.13
CA TYR A 42 0.67 6.89 -0.12
C TYR A 42 -0.13 7.86 0.76
N ASP A 43 0.49 8.95 1.21
CA ASP A 43 -0.16 9.93 2.09
C ASP A 43 -1.28 10.67 1.37
N LYS A 44 -1.09 11.04 0.10
CA LYS A 44 -2.16 11.62 -0.75
C LYS A 44 -3.32 10.66 -0.92
N LYS A 45 -3.03 9.38 -1.18
CA LYS A 45 -4.05 8.33 -1.30
C LYS A 45 -4.83 8.14 -0.01
N LEU A 46 -4.14 8.06 1.13
CA LEU A 46 -4.78 7.90 2.43
C LEU A 46 -5.65 9.12 2.77
N ASP A 47 -5.16 10.33 2.51
CA ASP A 47 -5.92 11.56 2.71
C ASP A 47 -7.17 11.62 1.81
N TYR A 48 -7.05 11.23 0.53
CA TYR A 48 -8.19 11.12 -0.37
C TYR A 48 -9.25 10.15 0.15
N LEU A 49 -8.85 8.95 0.57
CA LEU A 49 -9.76 7.95 1.12
C LEU A 49 -10.40 8.44 2.43
N ASN A 50 -9.64 9.09 3.32
CA ASN A 50 -10.18 9.66 4.56
C ASN A 50 -11.29 10.69 4.30
N ARG A 51 -11.09 11.57 3.31
CA ARG A 51 -12.03 12.66 3.00
C ARG A 51 -13.26 12.20 2.23
N ASN A 52 -13.11 11.21 1.34
CA ASN A 52 -14.16 10.85 0.39
C ASN A 52 -14.81 9.47 0.66
N VAL A 53 -14.08 8.54 1.27
CA VAL A 53 -14.54 7.15 1.46
C VAL A 53 -14.84 6.86 2.93
N PHE A 54 -13.94 7.23 3.85
CA PHE A 54 -14.06 6.89 5.27
C PHE A 54 -14.74 7.97 6.11
N PHE A 55 -15.13 9.09 5.51
CA PHE A 55 -15.72 10.21 6.24
C PHE A 55 -17.00 9.79 6.97
N GLY A 56 -17.05 10.07 8.28
CA GLY A 56 -18.18 9.75 9.14
C GLY A 56 -18.33 8.28 9.53
N LEU A 57 -17.35 7.43 9.22
CA LEU A 57 -17.34 6.01 9.58
C LEU A 57 -16.37 5.75 10.74
N GLU A 58 -16.66 4.73 11.55
CA GLU A 58 -15.87 4.43 12.75
C GLU A 58 -14.76 3.42 12.46
N ASN A 59 -13.51 3.84 12.69
CA ASN A 59 -12.38 2.92 12.61
C ASN A 59 -12.34 2.04 13.87
N GLN A 60 -12.43 0.73 13.67
CA GLN A 60 -12.38 -0.29 14.72
C GLN A 60 -10.95 -0.76 15.03
N ASN A 61 -9.92 -0.26 14.32
CA ASN A 61 -8.54 -0.60 14.65
C ASN A 61 -8.17 -0.04 16.03
N SER A 62 -8.15 -0.91 17.03
CA SER A 62 -7.81 -0.61 18.43
C SER A 62 -6.29 -0.66 18.69
N GLY A 63 -5.48 -0.95 17.66
CA GLY A 63 -4.04 -1.15 17.74
C GLY A 63 -3.61 -2.61 17.52
N PHE A 64 -4.52 -3.50 17.12
CA PHE A 64 -4.22 -4.89 16.80
C PHE A 64 -3.44 -5.05 15.47
N ASP A 65 -3.47 -4.05 14.59
CA ASP A 65 -2.68 -3.99 13.36
C ASP A 65 -2.12 -2.57 13.12
N SER A 66 -1.36 -2.38 12.04
CA SER A 66 -0.78 -1.11 11.62
C SER A 66 -1.78 0.05 11.69
N GLU A 67 -1.39 1.15 12.34
CA GLU A 67 -2.22 2.36 12.54
C GLU A 67 -2.78 2.94 11.23
N SER A 68 -2.12 2.64 10.11
CA SER A 68 -2.51 3.10 8.78
C SER A 68 -3.65 2.30 8.15
N ILE A 69 -3.95 1.10 8.66
CA ILE A 69 -5.02 0.24 8.19
C ILE A 69 -6.26 0.52 9.03
N LYS A 70 -7.38 0.70 8.33
CA LYS A 70 -8.67 0.94 8.96
C LYS A 70 -9.55 -0.28 8.82
N TYR A 71 -10.17 -0.64 9.92
CA TYR A 71 -11.10 -1.75 10.01
C TYR A 71 -12.49 -1.23 10.29
N PHE A 72 -13.49 -1.84 9.66
CA PHE A 72 -14.88 -1.39 9.77
C PHE A 72 -15.80 -2.57 10.05
N LEU A 73 -16.88 -2.29 10.79
CA LEU A 73 -17.99 -3.22 10.94
C LEU A 73 -18.72 -3.41 9.61
N GLU A 74 -19.54 -4.45 9.52
CA GLU A 74 -20.30 -4.82 8.31
C GLU A 74 -21.06 -3.63 7.69
N ASP A 75 -21.85 -2.90 8.49
CA ASP A 75 -22.68 -1.80 7.99
C ASP A 75 -21.85 -0.63 7.43
N ASP A 76 -20.78 -0.24 8.13
CA ASP A 76 -19.85 0.80 7.68
C ASP A 76 -19.08 0.36 6.44
N PHE A 77 -18.65 -0.90 6.38
CA PHE A 77 -17.92 -1.41 5.23
C PHE A 77 -18.80 -1.50 3.98
N LYS A 78 -20.09 -1.79 4.13
CA LYS A 78 -21.05 -1.71 3.01
C LYS A 78 -21.10 -0.29 2.42
N ILE A 79 -21.16 0.73 3.27
CA ILE A 79 -21.14 2.14 2.85
C ILE A 79 -19.84 2.47 2.12
N ILE A 80 -18.70 1.93 2.57
CA ILE A 80 -17.42 2.07 1.88
C ILE A 80 -17.50 1.51 0.47
N LEU A 81 -17.97 0.27 0.30
CA LEU A 81 -18.06 -0.36 -1.03
C LEU A 81 -18.99 0.41 -1.98
N ASP A 82 -20.09 0.96 -1.46
CA ASP A 82 -20.98 1.82 -2.26
C ASP A 82 -20.28 3.11 -2.69
N ARG A 83 -19.54 3.78 -1.77
CA ARG A 83 -18.75 4.98 -2.12
C ARG A 83 -17.61 4.68 -3.11
N ILE A 84 -16.98 3.51 -3.00
CA ILE A 84 -15.95 3.06 -3.93
C ILE A 84 -16.52 2.94 -5.35
N GLU A 85 -17.71 2.34 -5.49
CA GLU A 85 -18.41 2.24 -6.78
C GLU A 85 -18.76 3.62 -7.33
N ASP A 86 -19.42 4.46 -6.53
CA ASP A 86 -19.88 5.80 -6.95
C ASP A 86 -18.72 6.71 -7.42
N LEU A 87 -17.55 6.56 -6.79
CA LEU A 87 -16.34 7.32 -7.12
C LEU A 87 -15.49 6.68 -8.21
N ASN A 88 -15.91 5.52 -8.76
CA ASN A 88 -15.15 4.73 -9.73
C ASN A 88 -13.72 4.41 -9.24
N LEU A 89 -13.61 4.00 -7.99
CA LEU A 89 -12.39 3.53 -7.36
C LEU A 89 -12.32 2.01 -7.47
N GLY A 90 -11.12 1.44 -7.30
CA GLY A 90 -10.93 -0.01 -7.35
C GLY A 90 -10.68 -0.63 -5.99
N VAL A 91 -10.84 -1.96 -5.91
CA VAL A 91 -10.46 -2.81 -4.77
C VAL A 91 -9.61 -3.95 -5.29
N ASN A 92 -8.37 -4.06 -4.82
CA ASN A 92 -7.47 -5.16 -5.13
C ASN A 92 -7.71 -6.38 -4.23
N GLY A 93 -8.16 -6.16 -2.99
CA GLY A 93 -8.45 -7.25 -2.06
C GLY A 93 -9.24 -6.79 -0.85
N ILE A 94 -9.97 -7.73 -0.25
CA ILE A 94 -10.72 -7.57 1.00
C ILE A 94 -10.11 -8.51 2.03
N GLU A 95 -9.83 -7.97 3.21
CA GLU A 95 -9.24 -8.68 4.34
C GLU A 95 -10.23 -8.69 5.51
N PRO A 96 -11.04 -9.76 5.65
CA PRO A 96 -11.84 -9.99 6.84
C PRO A 96 -10.95 -10.39 8.03
N TRP A 97 -11.30 -9.88 9.20
CA TRP A 97 -10.68 -10.21 10.49
C TRP A 97 -11.77 -10.63 11.46
N PHE A 98 -11.45 -11.57 12.35
CA PHE A 98 -12.37 -12.08 13.36
C PHE A 98 -11.70 -12.01 14.72
N ASP A 99 -12.36 -11.37 15.68
CA ASP A 99 -11.85 -11.23 17.06
C ASP A 99 -10.43 -10.64 17.09
N GLU A 100 -10.21 -9.58 16.31
CA GLU A 100 -8.90 -8.92 16.14
C GLU A 100 -7.77 -9.85 15.62
N GLU A 101 -8.11 -11.00 15.03
CA GLU A 101 -7.18 -11.90 14.35
C GLU A 101 -7.45 -11.99 12.85
N PHE A 102 -6.38 -12.19 12.08
CA PHE A 102 -6.45 -12.44 10.64
C PHE A 102 -7.33 -13.67 10.35
N TYR A 103 -8.36 -13.50 9.53
CA TYR A 103 -9.25 -14.58 9.13
C TYR A 103 -8.98 -15.07 7.71
N ASP A 104 -8.97 -14.15 6.74
CA ASP A 104 -8.74 -14.49 5.33
C ASP A 104 -8.26 -13.27 4.52
N VAL A 105 -7.89 -13.49 3.27
CA VAL A 105 -7.69 -12.45 2.26
C VAL A 105 -8.19 -12.94 0.91
N ILE A 106 -9.11 -12.19 0.31
CA ILE A 106 -9.62 -12.47 -1.02
C ILE A 106 -9.14 -11.36 -1.94
N VAL A 107 -8.58 -11.72 -3.08
CA VAL A 107 -7.93 -10.79 -4.01
C VAL A 107 -8.59 -10.82 -5.40
N VAL A 108 -8.51 -9.71 -6.12
CA VAL A 108 -9.18 -9.54 -7.42
C VAL A 108 -8.61 -10.44 -8.51
N GLU A 109 -7.37 -10.90 -8.35
CA GLU A 109 -6.69 -11.81 -9.26
C GLU A 109 -7.46 -13.14 -9.41
N ASP A 110 -8.15 -13.59 -8.36
CA ASP A 110 -9.01 -14.78 -8.39
C ASP A 110 -10.38 -14.53 -9.04
N TRP A 111 -10.68 -13.26 -9.37
CA TRP A 111 -11.99 -12.77 -9.83
C TRP A 111 -11.93 -12.05 -11.18
N GLY A 112 -10.97 -12.41 -12.04
CA GLY A 112 -10.85 -11.84 -13.39
C GLY A 112 -10.02 -10.56 -13.46
N ASN A 113 -9.37 -10.18 -12.36
CA ASN A 113 -8.30 -9.17 -12.31
C ASN A 113 -8.73 -7.75 -12.74
N ASN A 114 -10.00 -7.40 -12.55
CA ASN A 114 -10.49 -6.03 -12.72
C ASN A 114 -10.87 -5.40 -11.37
N PRO A 115 -10.00 -4.59 -10.75
CA PRO A 115 -10.27 -4.01 -9.43
C PRO A 115 -11.45 -3.03 -9.43
N PHE A 116 -11.84 -2.50 -10.58
CA PHE A 116 -12.94 -1.53 -10.72
C PHE A 116 -14.31 -2.20 -10.97
N ASP A 117 -14.38 -3.54 -11.05
CA ASP A 117 -15.66 -4.24 -11.19
C ASP A 117 -16.37 -4.35 -9.82
N PRO A 118 -17.50 -3.64 -9.61
CA PRO A 118 -18.25 -3.73 -8.36
C PRO A 118 -18.80 -5.12 -8.07
N ASN A 119 -19.06 -5.92 -9.09
CA ASN A 119 -19.58 -7.28 -8.88
C ASN A 119 -18.57 -8.15 -8.14
N TRP A 120 -17.27 -7.91 -8.31
CA TRP A 120 -16.22 -8.68 -7.66
C TRP A 120 -16.27 -8.44 -6.14
N TYR A 121 -16.05 -7.20 -5.69
CA TYR A 121 -15.89 -6.90 -4.28
C TYR A 121 -17.20 -6.96 -3.52
N LYS A 122 -18.34 -6.61 -4.15
CA LYS A 122 -19.66 -6.73 -3.50
C LYS A 122 -20.05 -8.18 -3.29
N LYS A 123 -19.79 -9.07 -4.26
CA LYS A 123 -20.10 -10.49 -4.13
C LYS A 123 -19.24 -11.16 -3.07
N VAL A 124 -17.94 -10.83 -3.01
CA VAL A 124 -17.05 -11.32 -1.95
C VAL A 124 -17.53 -10.87 -0.58
N PHE A 125 -17.89 -9.60 -0.43
CA PHE A 125 -18.40 -9.09 0.83
C PHE A 125 -19.68 -9.82 1.29
N GLU A 126 -20.66 -10.01 0.40
CA GLU A 126 -21.90 -10.72 0.75
C GLU A 126 -21.63 -12.20 1.11
N ASN A 127 -20.72 -12.89 0.39
CA ASN A 127 -20.33 -14.26 0.75
C ASN A 127 -19.69 -14.33 2.14
N LEU A 128 -18.75 -13.43 2.46
CA LEU A 128 -18.08 -13.40 3.76
C LEU A 128 -19.06 -13.21 4.92
N LYS A 129 -20.07 -12.36 4.72
CA LYS A 129 -21.14 -12.12 5.71
C LYS A 129 -22.01 -13.35 5.97
N GLU A 130 -22.20 -14.20 4.95
CA GLU A 130 -22.94 -15.45 5.08
C GLU A 130 -22.11 -16.52 5.78
N GLU A 131 -20.81 -16.59 5.48
CA GLU A 131 -19.89 -17.56 6.06
C GLU A 131 -19.60 -17.31 7.54
N LYS A 132 -19.45 -16.04 7.95
CA LYS A 132 -19.09 -15.71 9.33
C LYS A 132 -19.65 -14.36 9.78
N LYS A 133 -20.17 -14.34 11.02
CA LYS A 133 -20.69 -13.14 11.67
C LYS A 133 -19.61 -12.43 12.49
N ASN A 134 -19.81 -11.13 12.72
CA ASN A 134 -18.96 -10.27 13.53
C ASN A 134 -17.51 -10.16 12.97
N LEU A 135 -17.40 -10.11 11.65
CA LEU A 135 -16.13 -9.78 10.99
C LEU A 135 -15.89 -8.27 11.01
N LEU A 136 -14.62 -7.90 11.14
CA LEU A 136 -14.10 -6.59 10.77
C LEU A 136 -13.53 -6.67 9.35
N TYR A 137 -13.63 -5.59 8.59
CA TYR A 137 -13.20 -5.57 7.20
C TYR A 137 -12.21 -4.45 6.93
N ALA A 138 -11.12 -4.80 6.27
CA ALA A 138 -10.21 -3.87 5.61
C ALA A 138 -10.15 -4.19 4.11
N ALA A 139 -9.64 -3.24 3.31
CA ALA A 139 -9.43 -3.47 1.89
C ALA A 139 -8.25 -2.68 1.33
N SER A 140 -7.68 -3.20 0.25
CA SER A 140 -6.65 -2.55 -0.53
C SER A 140 -7.27 -1.81 -1.71
N TYR A 141 -7.35 -0.48 -1.62
CA TYR A 141 -8.04 0.34 -2.64
C TYR A 141 -7.13 0.74 -3.80
N VAL A 142 -7.71 1.06 -4.95
CA VAL A 142 -7.05 1.70 -6.10
C VAL A 142 -7.67 3.08 -6.28
N VAL A 143 -6.84 4.11 -6.17
CA VAL A 143 -7.24 5.51 -6.43
C VAL A 143 -6.51 5.97 -7.70
N PRO A 144 -7.23 6.32 -8.78
CA PRO A 144 -6.64 6.89 -9.98
C PRO A 144 -5.75 8.10 -9.69
N LEU A 145 -4.58 8.19 -10.35
CA LEU A 145 -3.58 9.24 -10.11
C LEU A 145 -4.12 10.66 -10.33
N ASN A 146 -5.13 10.84 -11.19
CA ASN A 146 -5.75 12.15 -11.45
C ASN A 146 -6.62 12.64 -10.28
N LEU A 147 -6.82 11.82 -9.23
CA LEU A 147 -7.54 12.16 -8.01
C LEU A 147 -6.59 12.44 -6.82
N LEU A 148 -5.27 12.23 -6.99
CA LEU A 148 -4.24 12.36 -5.95
C LEU A 148 -3.43 13.66 -6.03
#